data_AF-A0AA34RD15-F1
#
_entry.id   AF-A0AA34RD15-F1
#
_cell.length_a   1.000
_cell.length_b   1.000
_cell.length_c   1.000
_cell.angle_alpha   90.00
_cell.angle_beta   90.00
_cell.angle_gamma   90.00
#
_symmetry.space_group_name_H-M   'P 1'
#
loop_
_entity.id
_entity.type
_entity.pdbx_description
1 polymer ?
#
loop_
_entity_poly.entity_id
_entity_poly.type
_entity_poly.pdbx_seq_one_letter_code
_entity_poly.pdbx_strand_id
1 'polypeptide(L)'
;MDLLKTIFCLSFLPLLSSCSSKNSSSCETLAERIFSQKGCPVLLHPPQEKRSPPCYPWHPYPNPVLTRYAFLCQGREACIETPEGILYDCNGFNHSLKEERFKTIHPKLIELSRKLQQSYPRLSIVEGLCCQKHFRFLQASKKSPSEKHLSGHAALITIPEELSLEDLCKALKAKHPIRDLRDPSILEISEARLSLYREGDTSSLLIEILDS
;
A
#
# COMPACT_ATOMS: atom_id res chain seq x y z
N MET A 1 -18.51 42.52 -53.62
CA MET A 1 -17.34 41.71 -54.06
C MET A 1 -16.35 41.87 -52.93
N ASP A 2 -16.12 40.93 -52.02
CA ASP A 2 -15.90 39.51 -52.23
C ASP A 2 -16.55 38.69 -51.11
N LEU A 3 -17.75 38.21 -51.41
CA LEU A 3 -18.63 37.47 -50.53
C LEU A 3 -18.63 36.01 -51.00
N LEU A 4 -17.45 35.38 -51.16
CA LEU A 4 -17.37 34.03 -51.75
C LEU A 4 -16.02 33.28 -51.69
N LYS A 5 -15.08 33.55 -50.76
CA LYS A 5 -13.79 32.81 -50.78
C LYS A 5 -13.08 32.44 -49.48
N THR A 6 -13.74 32.56 -48.32
CA THR A 6 -13.23 31.95 -47.08
C THR A 6 -14.30 31.12 -46.37
N ILE A 7 -15.20 30.55 -47.16
CA ILE A 7 -16.12 29.47 -46.82
C ILE A 7 -15.46 28.17 -47.31
N PHE A 8 -14.35 27.73 -46.70
CA PHE A 8 -13.82 26.37 -46.93
C PHE A 8 -12.77 25.94 -45.89
N CYS A 9 -12.99 26.19 -44.60
CA CYS A 9 -12.26 25.53 -43.51
C CYS A 9 -13.13 25.38 -42.25
N LEU A 10 -14.45 25.25 -42.44
CA LEU A 10 -15.46 25.20 -41.37
C LEU A 10 -16.41 24.01 -41.60
N SER A 11 -15.89 22.89 -42.05
CA SER A 11 -16.68 21.69 -42.35
C SER A 11 -15.89 20.46 -41.94
N PHE A 12 -16.56 19.57 -41.21
CA PHE A 12 -16.09 18.34 -40.56
C PHE A 12 -15.43 18.60 -39.20
N LEU A 13 -16.02 18.27 -38.05
CA LEU A 13 -17.05 17.29 -37.68
C LEU A 13 -17.60 17.67 -36.27
N PRO A 14 -18.75 17.12 -35.86
CA PRO A 14 -19.79 17.86 -35.15
C PRO A 14 -19.84 17.62 -33.64
N LEU A 15 -20.39 18.62 -32.96
CA LEU A 15 -21.13 18.48 -31.71
C LEU A 15 -22.33 17.55 -31.91
N LEU A 16 -22.42 16.46 -31.14
CA LEU A 16 -23.64 15.88 -30.56
C LEU A 16 -23.16 14.90 -29.46
N SER A 17 -23.12 15.31 -28.19
CA SER A 17 -24.12 14.93 -27.18
C SER A 17 -24.69 13.51 -27.35
N SER A 18 -24.50 12.66 -26.34
CA SER A 18 -25.59 12.28 -25.42
C SER A 18 -25.20 11.08 -24.56
N CYS A 19 -25.61 11.15 -23.31
CA CYS A 19 -25.63 10.08 -22.33
C CYS A 19 -26.19 8.78 -22.93
N SER A 20 -25.54 7.65 -22.66
CA SER A 20 -26.25 6.38 -22.64
C SER A 20 -25.96 5.68 -21.32
N SER A 21 -27.05 5.40 -20.63
CA SER A 21 -27.18 4.78 -19.33
C SER A 21 -26.40 3.47 -19.23
N LYS A 22 -26.00 3.13 -18.00
CA LYS A 22 -25.84 1.73 -17.59
C LYS A 22 -27.21 1.06 -17.66
N ASN A 23 -27.67 0.77 -18.87
CA ASN A 23 -28.69 -0.25 -19.08
C ASN A 23 -27.93 -1.54 -19.35
N SER A 24 -28.13 -2.49 -18.45
CA SER A 24 -27.87 -3.90 -18.67
C SER A 24 -28.24 -4.28 -20.10
N SER A 25 -27.24 -4.51 -20.95
CA SER A 25 -27.49 -5.20 -22.20
C SER A 25 -27.89 -6.62 -21.82
N SER A 26 -29.19 -6.91 -21.92
CA SER A 26 -29.62 -8.26 -22.25
C SER A 26 -28.81 -8.66 -23.48
N CYS A 27 -28.05 -9.75 -23.36
CA CYS A 27 -27.34 -10.34 -24.49
C CYS A 27 -28.39 -10.89 -25.46
N GLU A 28 -28.97 -10.03 -26.28
CA GLU A 28 -29.71 -10.48 -27.46
C GLU A 28 -28.68 -10.95 -28.46
N THR A 29 -28.52 -12.27 -28.51
CA THR A 29 -27.64 -12.93 -29.47
C THR A 29 -28.31 -12.81 -30.83
N LEU A 30 -27.86 -11.87 -31.67
CA LEU A 30 -28.26 -11.83 -33.08
C LEU A 30 -27.71 -13.08 -33.76
N ALA A 31 -28.60 -13.85 -34.39
CA ALA A 31 -28.19 -14.99 -35.19
C ALA A 31 -27.44 -14.49 -36.44
N GLU A 32 -26.12 -14.60 -36.44
CA GLU A 32 -25.31 -14.33 -37.64
C GLU A 32 -25.57 -15.44 -38.67
N ARG A 33 -26.05 -15.06 -39.87
CA ARG A 33 -26.06 -15.96 -41.03
C ARG A 33 -24.63 -16.11 -41.53
N ILE A 34 -24.02 -17.27 -41.30
CA ILE A 34 -22.74 -17.62 -41.93
C ILE A 34 -23.03 -18.20 -43.32
N PHE A 35 -22.62 -17.48 -44.36
CA PHE A 35 -22.62 -18.02 -45.73
C PHE A 35 -21.28 -18.72 -45.98
N SER A 36 -21.29 -20.03 -46.23
CA SER A 36 -20.11 -20.74 -46.71
C SER A 36 -20.01 -20.63 -48.23
N GLN A 37 -18.80 -20.44 -48.77
CA GLN A 37 -18.56 -20.63 -50.19
C GLN A 37 -18.77 -22.12 -50.50
N LYS A 38 -19.51 -22.42 -51.59
CA LYS A 38 -19.87 -23.79 -52.01
C LYS A 38 -18.70 -24.76 -51.81
N GLY A 39 -18.87 -25.72 -50.91
CA GLY A 39 -17.95 -26.85 -50.74
C GLY A 39 -17.17 -26.90 -49.41
N CYS A 40 -17.18 -25.84 -48.59
CA CYS A 40 -16.55 -25.88 -47.26
C CYS A 40 -17.59 -25.98 -46.13
N PRO A 41 -17.55 -27.02 -45.28
CA PRO A 41 -18.42 -27.12 -44.11
C PRO A 41 -18.00 -26.10 -43.04
N VAL A 42 -18.96 -25.34 -42.52
CA VAL A 42 -18.76 -24.44 -41.39
C VAL A 42 -18.86 -25.27 -40.10
N LEU A 43 -17.75 -25.39 -39.36
CA LEU A 43 -17.74 -25.98 -38.03
C LEU A 43 -18.32 -24.96 -37.03
N LEU A 44 -19.61 -25.10 -36.72
CA LEU A 44 -20.24 -24.36 -35.63
C LEU A 44 -19.82 -25.00 -34.31
N HIS A 45 -18.98 -24.33 -33.54
CA HIS A 45 -18.70 -24.77 -32.17
C HIS A 45 -19.99 -24.70 -31.35
N PRO A 46 -20.33 -25.72 -30.56
CA PRO A 46 -21.47 -25.64 -29.66
C PRO A 46 -21.28 -24.45 -28.71
N PRO A 47 -22.36 -23.77 -28.31
CA PRO A 47 -22.27 -22.66 -27.36
C PRO A 47 -21.54 -23.16 -26.11
N GLN A 48 -20.45 -22.48 -25.74
CA GLN A 48 -19.71 -22.83 -24.55
C GLN A 48 -20.65 -22.67 -23.35
N GLU A 49 -20.94 -23.78 -22.67
CA GLU A 49 -21.60 -23.72 -21.36
C GLU A 49 -20.72 -22.85 -20.45
N LYS A 50 -21.33 -21.87 -19.78
CA LYS A 50 -20.65 -21.07 -18.77
C LYS A 50 -20.23 -21.99 -17.63
N ARG A 51 -19.00 -22.49 -17.69
CA ARG A 51 -18.38 -23.22 -16.59
C ARG A 51 -18.07 -22.22 -15.49
N SER A 52 -18.50 -22.52 -14.27
CA SER A 52 -18.04 -21.78 -13.10
C SER A 52 -16.51 -21.91 -12.99
N PRO A 53 -15.82 -20.83 -12.59
CA PRO A 53 -14.39 -20.92 -12.32
C PRO A 53 -14.13 -21.98 -11.24
N PRO A 54 -12.98 -22.68 -11.29
CA PRO A 54 -12.63 -23.66 -10.27
C PRO A 54 -12.65 -23.02 -8.88
N CYS A 55 -13.39 -23.63 -7.95
CA CYS A 55 -13.40 -23.23 -6.56
C CYS A 55 -12.22 -23.89 -5.86
N TYR A 56 -11.14 -23.14 -5.67
CA TYR A 56 -9.99 -23.60 -4.90
C TYR A 56 -10.25 -23.38 -3.40
N PRO A 57 -9.88 -24.33 -2.53
CA PRO A 57 -9.95 -24.17 -1.08
C PRO A 57 -8.74 -23.35 -0.60
N TRP A 58 -8.59 -22.13 -1.12
CA TRP A 58 -7.66 -21.18 -0.52
C TRP A 58 -8.22 -20.85 0.85
N HIS A 59 -7.69 -21.49 1.90
CA HIS A 59 -7.96 -21.04 3.26
C HIS A 59 -7.53 -19.58 3.31
N PRO A 60 -8.43 -18.63 3.60
CA PRO A 60 -7.99 -17.27 3.89
C PRO A 60 -7.14 -17.40 5.14
N TYR A 61 -5.81 -17.31 4.99
CA TYR A 61 -4.93 -17.25 6.14
C TYR A 61 -5.44 -16.09 7.00
N PRO A 62 -5.90 -16.34 8.24
CA PRO A 62 -6.56 -15.31 9.02
C PRO A 62 -5.61 -14.15 9.34
N ASN A 63 -4.29 -14.40 9.28
CA ASN A 63 -3.25 -13.40 9.47
C ASN A 63 -2.26 -13.45 8.29
N PRO A 64 -2.24 -12.45 7.40
CA PRO A 64 -1.21 -12.38 6.37
C PRO A 64 0.17 -12.25 7.02
N VAL A 65 1.10 -13.11 6.63
CA VAL A 65 2.48 -13.06 7.12
C VAL A 65 3.08 -11.71 6.74
N LEU A 66 3.60 -10.96 7.72
CA LEU A 66 4.30 -9.71 7.43
C LEU A 66 5.47 -9.99 6.49
N THR A 67 5.51 -9.29 5.37
CA THR A 67 6.62 -9.36 4.42
C THR A 67 7.34 -8.02 4.38
N ARG A 68 8.49 -8.00 3.72
CA ARG A 68 9.22 -6.78 3.39
C ARG A 68 8.32 -5.68 2.81
N TYR A 69 7.32 -6.04 2.01
CA TYR A 69 6.42 -5.08 1.37
C TYR A 69 5.62 -4.23 2.36
N ALA A 70 5.34 -4.74 3.56
CA ALA A 70 4.66 -4.00 4.61
C ALA A 70 5.47 -2.78 5.11
N PHE A 71 6.79 -2.79 4.90
CA PHE A 71 7.72 -1.75 5.35
C PHE A 71 8.14 -0.81 4.22
N LEU A 72 7.54 -0.91 3.03
CA LEU A 72 7.76 0.09 1.98
C LEU A 72 7.05 1.40 2.32
N CYS A 73 7.34 2.46 1.56
CA CYS A 73 6.79 3.78 1.84
C CYS A 73 5.26 3.78 1.75
N GLN A 74 4.59 4.36 2.75
CA GLN A 74 3.14 4.34 2.92
C GLN A 74 2.47 5.68 2.54
N GLY A 75 3.17 6.55 1.80
CA GLY A 75 2.61 7.83 1.35
C GLY A 75 1.32 7.69 0.55
N ARG A 76 0.45 8.68 0.70
CA ARG A 76 -0.97 8.62 0.30
C ARG A 76 -1.38 9.69 -0.72
N GLU A 77 -0.41 10.31 -1.40
CA GLU A 77 -0.64 11.40 -2.35
C GLU A 77 -1.46 12.58 -1.76
N ALA A 78 -1.41 12.75 -0.44
CA ALA A 78 -2.05 13.85 0.26
C ALA A 78 -1.32 15.18 0.02
N CYS A 79 -1.95 16.29 0.42
CA CYS A 79 -1.32 17.60 0.44
C CYS A 79 -1.62 18.34 1.74
N ILE A 80 -0.72 19.23 2.13
CA ILE A 80 -0.88 20.13 3.28
C ILE A 80 -0.46 21.53 2.87
N GLU A 81 -1.21 22.52 3.34
CA GLU A 81 -0.86 23.93 3.19
C GLU A 81 0.10 24.32 4.33
N THR A 82 1.27 24.84 3.97
CA THR A 82 2.23 25.44 4.89
C THR A 82 2.43 26.91 4.54
N PRO A 83 3.05 27.72 5.43
CA PRO A 83 3.37 29.12 5.13
C PRO A 83 4.20 29.31 3.86
N GLU A 84 5.02 28.31 3.49
CA GLU A 84 5.89 28.31 2.31
C GLU A 84 5.20 27.79 1.04
N GLY A 85 3.98 27.28 1.14
CA GLY A 85 3.18 26.78 0.01
C GLY A 85 2.56 25.40 0.26
N ILE A 86 2.17 24.73 -0.82
CA ILE A 86 1.55 23.39 -0.73
C ILE A 86 2.64 22.32 -0.77
N LEU A 87 2.74 21.52 0.29
CA LEU A 87 3.57 20.33 0.32
C LEU A 87 2.73 19.10 -0.07
N TYR A 88 3.22 18.36 -1.05
CA TYR A 88 2.61 17.13 -1.52
C TYR A 88 3.31 15.92 -0.93
N ASP A 89 2.54 14.88 -0.62
CA ASP A 89 3.03 13.57 -0.30
C ASP A 89 3.45 12.80 -1.57
N CYS A 90 4.13 11.68 -1.39
CA CYS A 90 4.48 10.74 -2.45
C CYS A 90 3.37 9.72 -2.72
N ASN A 91 3.54 8.93 -3.78
CA ASN A 91 2.67 7.82 -4.15
C ASN A 91 3.13 6.50 -3.50
N GLY A 92 3.37 6.53 -2.18
CA GLY A 92 3.80 5.43 -1.31
C GLY A 92 4.34 4.16 -1.99
N PHE A 93 3.52 3.12 -2.00
CA PHE A 93 3.92 1.80 -2.48
C PHE A 93 4.29 1.80 -3.97
N ASN A 94 3.60 2.58 -4.81
CA ASN A 94 3.76 2.55 -6.26
C ASN A 94 5.13 3.06 -6.73
N HIS A 95 5.68 4.08 -6.06
CA HIS A 95 7.05 4.52 -6.35
C HIS A 95 8.08 3.62 -5.65
N SER A 96 7.72 3.03 -4.50
CA SER A 96 8.58 2.08 -3.79
C SER A 96 8.92 0.84 -4.61
N LEU A 97 7.97 0.35 -5.42
CA LEU A 97 8.19 -0.79 -6.31
C LEU A 97 9.19 -0.54 -7.44
N LYS A 98 9.40 0.73 -7.82
CA LYS A 98 10.19 1.10 -8.99
C LYS A 98 11.65 1.40 -8.67
N GLU A 99 11.96 1.78 -7.43
CA GLU A 99 13.30 2.28 -7.09
C GLU A 99 14.08 1.29 -6.21
N GLU A 100 15.32 0.98 -6.62
CA GLU A 100 16.23 0.07 -5.91
C GLU A 100 16.48 0.47 -4.46
N ARG A 101 16.46 1.77 -4.13
CA ARG A 101 16.66 2.23 -2.75
C ARG A 101 15.64 1.64 -1.78
N PHE A 102 14.45 1.25 -2.23
CA PHE A 102 13.46 0.61 -1.35
C PHE A 102 13.76 -0.86 -1.06
N LYS A 103 14.82 -1.39 -1.67
CA LYS A 103 15.41 -2.68 -1.33
C LYS A 103 16.34 -2.65 -0.11
N THR A 104 16.44 -1.55 0.63
CA THR A 104 17.32 -1.42 1.81
C THR A 104 16.67 -1.73 3.17
N ILE A 105 15.37 -2.07 3.24
CA ILE A 105 14.70 -2.43 4.51
C ILE A 105 15.51 -3.49 5.28
N HIS A 106 15.87 -3.16 6.52
CA HIS A 106 16.72 -4.00 7.35
C HIS A 106 15.98 -5.30 7.74
N PRO A 107 16.58 -6.49 7.53
CA PRO A 107 15.91 -7.77 7.77
C PRO A 107 15.49 -7.97 9.23
N LYS A 108 16.21 -7.36 10.18
CA LYS A 108 15.90 -7.43 11.61
C LYS A 108 14.54 -6.82 11.95
N LEU A 109 14.11 -5.76 11.25
CA LEU A 109 12.77 -5.18 11.43
C LEU A 109 11.68 -6.21 11.11
N ILE A 110 11.86 -6.96 10.03
CA ILE A 110 10.94 -8.01 9.60
C ILE A 110 10.95 -9.17 10.61
N GLU A 111 12.13 -9.57 11.08
CA GLU A 111 12.27 -10.62 12.10
C GLU A 111 11.54 -10.27 13.40
N LEU A 112 11.80 -9.08 13.95
CA LEU A 112 11.20 -8.61 15.20
C LEU A 112 9.68 -8.45 15.06
N SER A 113 9.22 -7.84 13.97
CA SER A 113 7.79 -7.64 13.73
C SER A 113 7.04 -8.96 13.55
N ARG A 114 7.65 -9.96 12.90
CA ARG A 114 7.08 -11.31 12.79
C ARG A 114 7.03 -12.03 14.13
N LYS A 115 8.05 -11.89 14.97
CA LYS A 115 8.02 -12.43 16.35
C LYS A 115 6.89 -11.80 17.14
N LEU A 116 6.73 -10.48 17.06
CA LEU A 116 5.60 -9.78 17.69
C LEU A 116 4.25 -10.24 17.12
N GLN A 117 4.14 -10.46 15.81
CA GLN A 117 2.91 -10.91 15.16
C GLN A 117 2.41 -12.28 15.69
N GLN A 118 3.29 -13.12 16.24
CA GLN A 118 2.89 -14.38 16.88
C GLN A 118 2.08 -14.15 18.15
N SER A 119 2.41 -13.11 18.92
CA SER A 119 1.69 -12.73 20.14
C SER A 119 0.56 -11.72 19.87
N TYR A 120 0.71 -10.91 18.82
CA TYR A 120 -0.20 -9.82 18.46
C TYR A 120 -0.62 -9.96 16.98
N PRO A 121 -1.62 -10.81 16.67
CA PRO A 121 -2.02 -11.09 15.29
C PRO A 121 -2.55 -9.86 14.53
N ARG A 122 -3.12 -8.89 15.26
CA ARG A 122 -3.70 -7.65 14.72
C ARG A 122 -2.71 -6.50 14.58
N LEU A 123 -1.42 -6.77 14.81
CA LEU A 123 -0.34 -5.82 14.62
C LEU A 123 -0.31 -5.31 13.17
N SER A 124 -0.17 -3.99 13.00
CA SER A 124 -0.03 -3.37 11.67
C SER A 124 1.18 -2.44 11.60
N ILE A 125 1.89 -2.47 10.47
CA ILE A 125 2.95 -1.51 10.17
C ILE A 125 2.30 -0.21 9.70
N VAL A 126 2.50 0.88 10.47
CA VAL A 126 1.99 2.21 10.14
C VAL A 126 2.97 2.92 9.22
N GLU A 127 4.25 2.90 9.59
CA GLU A 127 5.32 3.50 8.78
C GLU A 127 6.53 2.56 8.75
N GLY A 128 7.17 2.46 7.59
CA GLY A 128 8.42 1.74 7.39
C GLY A 128 9.46 2.65 6.77
N LEU A 129 10.10 2.21 5.69
CA LEU A 129 11.00 3.04 4.91
C LEU A 129 10.27 4.24 4.32
N CYS A 130 10.77 5.45 4.57
CA CYS A 130 10.23 6.69 4.02
C CYS A 130 11.11 7.21 2.89
N CYS A 131 10.49 7.64 1.79
CA CYS A 131 11.21 8.48 0.82
C CYS A 131 11.35 9.90 1.39
N GLN A 132 12.33 10.68 0.90
CA GLN A 132 12.58 12.04 1.40
C GLN A 132 11.34 12.95 1.31
N LYS A 133 10.54 12.80 0.24
CA LYS A 133 9.32 13.56 0.03
C LYS A 133 8.29 13.25 1.12
N HIS A 134 8.04 11.97 1.38
CA HIS A 134 7.12 11.51 2.41
C HIS A 134 7.58 11.93 3.80
N PHE A 135 8.87 11.77 4.10
CA PHE A 135 9.45 12.14 5.39
C PHE A 135 9.21 13.62 5.71
N ARG A 136 9.48 14.52 4.76
CA ARG A 136 9.20 15.96 4.90
C ARG A 136 7.71 16.26 5.06
N PHE A 137 6.87 15.54 4.32
CA PHE A 137 5.41 15.66 4.44
C PHE A 137 4.92 15.27 5.85
N LEU A 138 5.44 14.17 6.42
CA LEU A 138 5.14 13.75 7.79
C LEU A 138 5.58 14.81 8.81
N GLN A 139 6.79 15.37 8.66
CA GLN A 139 7.29 16.45 9.52
C GLN A 139 6.37 17.68 9.52
N ALA A 140 5.98 18.13 8.33
CA ALA A 140 5.07 19.26 8.19
C ALA A 140 3.64 18.93 8.68
N SER A 141 3.27 17.66 8.72
CA SER A 141 2.03 17.17 9.36
C SER A 141 2.12 17.05 10.88
N LYS A 142 3.12 17.69 11.52
CA LYS A 142 3.40 17.65 12.97
C LYS A 142 3.69 16.25 13.52
N LYS A 143 4.08 15.31 12.66
CA LYS A 143 4.64 14.03 13.09
C LYS A 143 6.15 14.19 13.23
N SER A 144 6.75 13.47 14.18
CA SER A 144 8.21 13.45 14.37
C SER A 144 8.77 12.08 14.00
N PRO A 145 8.81 11.70 12.71
CA PRO A 145 9.35 10.40 12.30
C PRO A 145 10.86 10.34 12.59
N SER A 146 11.34 9.17 13.02
CA SER A 146 12.78 8.90 13.14
C SER A 146 13.48 9.01 11.79
N GLU A 147 14.65 9.65 11.73
CA GLU A 147 15.48 9.71 10.53
C GLU A 147 15.88 8.31 10.02
N LYS A 148 15.90 7.28 10.88
CA LYS A 148 16.15 5.90 10.48
C LYS A 148 15.08 5.32 9.55
N HIS A 149 13.93 5.96 9.44
CA HIS A 149 12.96 5.64 8.40
C HIS A 149 13.52 5.92 7.00
N LEU A 150 14.40 6.91 6.81
CA LEU A 150 14.98 7.23 5.49
C LEU A 150 15.93 6.14 4.98
N SER A 151 16.59 5.42 5.89
CA SER A 151 17.52 4.34 5.55
C SER A 151 16.89 2.95 5.61
N GLY A 152 15.64 2.82 6.06
CA GLY A 152 14.94 1.53 6.19
C GLY A 152 15.33 0.76 7.45
N HIS A 153 15.80 1.47 8.48
CA HIS A 153 16.23 0.95 9.78
C HIS A 153 15.23 1.26 10.89
N ALA A 154 14.09 1.89 10.57
CA ALA A 154 13.00 2.08 11.51
C ALA A 154 11.65 1.59 10.98
N ALA A 155 10.79 1.15 11.89
CA ALA A 155 9.40 0.83 11.65
C ALA A 155 8.53 1.30 12.81
N LEU A 156 7.43 1.98 12.49
CA LEU A 156 6.38 2.33 13.42
C LEU A 156 5.25 1.33 13.27
N ILE A 157 4.85 0.74 14.39
CA ILE A 157 3.91 -0.36 14.45
C ILE A 157 2.79 0.01 15.41
N THR A 158 1.55 -0.29 15.08
CA THR A 158 0.42 -0.18 16.01
C THR A 158 -0.06 -1.55 16.43
N ILE A 159 -0.32 -1.68 17.73
CA ILE A 159 -0.89 -2.86 18.35
C ILE A 159 -2.19 -2.40 19.03
N PRO A 160 -3.36 -2.94 18.64
CA PRO A 160 -4.65 -2.54 19.21
C PRO A 160 -4.83 -2.91 20.68
N GLU A 161 -4.02 -3.85 21.19
CA GLU A 161 -4.01 -4.23 22.59
C GLU A 161 -3.10 -3.32 23.44
N GLU A 162 -3.41 -3.18 24.73
CA GLU A 162 -2.50 -2.51 25.66
C GLU A 162 -1.14 -3.21 25.68
N LEU A 163 -0.09 -2.41 25.48
CA LEU A 163 1.28 -2.91 25.46
C LEU A 163 2.03 -2.52 26.74
N SER A 164 2.67 -3.51 27.35
CA SER A 164 3.68 -3.31 28.38
C SER A 164 5.07 -3.69 27.84
N LEU A 165 6.12 -3.09 28.41
CA LEU A 165 7.49 -3.46 28.05
C LEU A 165 7.80 -4.91 28.49
N GLU A 166 7.21 -5.38 29.59
CA GLU A 166 7.33 -6.76 30.05
C GLU A 166 6.78 -7.74 29.01
N ASP A 167 5.64 -7.42 28.39
CA ASP A 167 5.02 -8.30 27.39
C ASP A 167 5.79 -8.27 26.07
N LEU A 168 6.37 -7.12 25.70
CA LEU A 168 7.31 -7.03 24.60
C LEU A 168 8.54 -7.92 24.81
N CYS A 169 9.15 -7.89 26.00
CA CYS A 169 10.28 -8.75 26.34
C CYS A 169 9.93 -10.24 26.20
N LYS A 170 8.74 -10.64 26.69
CA LYS A 170 8.25 -12.02 26.59
C LYS A 170 8.00 -12.42 25.14
N ALA A 171 7.28 -11.59 24.37
CA ALA A 171 6.95 -11.85 22.97
C ALA A 171 8.21 -11.99 22.11
N LEU A 172 9.22 -11.16 22.37
CA LEU A 172 10.50 -11.18 21.65
C LEU A 172 11.50 -12.21 22.19
N LYS A 173 11.18 -12.86 23.32
CA LYS A 173 12.07 -13.79 24.05
C LYS A 173 13.44 -13.16 24.32
N ALA A 174 13.44 -11.89 24.76
CA ALA A 174 14.65 -11.12 25.00
C ALA A 174 15.41 -11.63 26.23
N LYS A 175 16.68 -12.02 26.05
CA LYS A 175 17.53 -12.55 27.15
C LYS A 175 18.22 -11.46 27.97
N HIS A 176 18.49 -10.30 27.37
CA HIS A 176 19.17 -9.18 28.01
C HIS A 176 18.55 -7.83 27.61
N PRO A 177 17.29 -7.57 27.97
CA PRO A 177 16.68 -6.27 27.76
C PRO A 177 17.34 -5.20 28.64
N ILE A 178 17.67 -4.06 28.05
CA ILE A 178 18.15 -2.87 28.76
C ILE A 178 17.02 -1.85 28.74
N ARG A 179 16.62 -1.35 29.91
CA ARG A 179 15.68 -0.23 30.00
C ARG A 179 16.44 1.08 30.09
N ASP A 180 16.02 2.08 29.34
CA ASP A 180 16.57 3.42 29.49
C ASP A 180 16.13 3.99 30.85
N LEU A 181 17.10 4.43 31.66
CA LEU A 181 16.83 5.01 32.98
C LEU A 181 16.22 6.41 32.87
N ARG A 182 16.43 7.12 31.75
CA ARG A 182 15.89 8.45 31.50
C ARG A 182 14.48 8.41 30.93
N ASP A 183 14.16 7.34 30.20
CA ASP A 183 12.85 7.15 29.61
C ASP A 183 12.37 5.70 29.79
N PRO A 184 11.46 5.44 30.74
CA PRO A 184 10.99 4.09 31.03
C PRO A 184 10.12 3.50 29.92
N SER A 185 9.80 4.25 28.86
CA SER A 185 9.10 3.75 27.66
C SER A 185 10.05 3.12 26.64
N ILE A 186 11.36 3.17 26.89
CA ILE A 186 12.40 2.73 25.98
C ILE A 186 13.03 1.43 26.47
N LEU A 187 13.15 0.49 25.54
CA LEU A 187 13.68 -0.84 25.74
C LEU A 187 14.67 -1.17 24.62
N GLU A 188 15.92 -1.41 24.96
CA GLU A 188 16.90 -1.94 24.02
C GLU A 188 17.02 -3.45 24.15
N ILE A 189 17.00 -4.13 23.01
CA ILE A 189 17.13 -5.58 22.92
C ILE A 189 18.06 -5.94 21.76
N SER A 190 19.18 -6.60 22.07
CA SER A 190 20.18 -6.97 21.06
C SER A 190 20.66 -5.71 20.30
N GLU A 191 20.30 -5.56 19.03
CA GLU A 191 20.69 -4.48 18.13
C GLU A 191 19.49 -3.58 17.78
N ALA A 192 18.47 -3.52 18.64
CA ALA A 192 17.28 -2.72 18.38
C ALA A 192 16.85 -1.93 19.62
N ARG A 193 16.45 -0.69 19.39
CA ARG A 193 15.77 0.18 20.35
C ARG A 193 14.28 0.17 20.07
N LEU A 194 13.50 -0.07 21.10
CA LEU A 194 12.04 -0.12 21.08
C LEU A 194 11.53 1.04 21.92
N SER A 195 10.77 1.95 21.31
CA SER A 195 10.17 3.09 22.00
C SER A 195 8.65 2.95 21.97
N LEU A 196 8.03 2.91 23.14
CA LEU A 196 6.59 2.73 23.28
C LEU A 196 5.87 4.09 23.43
N TYR A 197 4.94 4.37 22.52
CA TYR A 197 4.07 5.53 22.55
C TYR A 197 2.64 5.09 22.85
N ARG A 198 1.93 5.86 23.67
CA ARG A 198 0.53 5.63 23.99
C ARG A 198 -0.28 6.84 23.54
N GLU A 199 -1.26 6.60 22.69
CA GLU A 199 -2.19 7.63 22.22
C GLU A 199 -3.61 7.07 22.39
N GLY A 200 -4.29 7.51 23.47
CA GLY A 200 -5.56 6.92 23.90
C GLY A 200 -5.45 5.42 24.18
N ASP A 201 -6.35 4.64 23.57
CA ASP A 201 -6.40 3.17 23.69
C ASP A 201 -5.43 2.45 22.74
N THR A 202 -4.70 3.20 21.90
CA THR A 202 -3.77 2.62 20.93
C THR A 202 -2.32 2.70 21.42
N SER A 203 -1.64 1.56 21.39
CA SER A 203 -0.21 1.48 21.65
C SER A 203 0.55 1.46 20.33
N SER A 204 1.48 2.39 20.16
CA SER A 204 2.39 2.44 19.02
C SER A 204 3.81 2.10 19.48
N LEU A 205 4.50 1.27 18.73
CA LEU A 205 5.86 0.84 18.98
C LEU A 205 6.74 1.29 17.83
N LEU A 206 7.72 2.14 18.11
CA LEU A 206 8.81 2.41 17.18
C LEU A 206 9.92 1.40 17.42
N ILE A 207 10.32 0.70 16.37
CA ILE A 207 11.49 -0.18 16.36
C ILE A 207 12.57 0.52 15.54
N GLU A 208 13.72 0.75 16.12
CA GLU A 208 14.90 1.29 15.46
C GLU A 208 16.06 0.29 15.56
N ILE A 209 16.64 -0.08 14.43
CA ILE A 209 17.87 -0.88 14.41
C ILE A 209 19.04 0.01 14.77
N LEU A 210 19.82 -0.38 15.77
CA LEU A 210 21.06 0.27 16.17
C LEU A 210 22.14 -0.18 15.20
N ASP A 211 22.81 0.77 14.54
CA ASP A 211 23.93 0.46 13.67
C ASP A 211 25.07 -0.04 14.56
N SER A 212 25.42 -1.31 14.42
CA SER A 212 26.58 -1.95 15.06
C SER A 212 27.87 -1.67 14.29
#